data_AF-A0A356QV65-F1
#
_entry.id   AF-A0A356QV65-F1
#
_cell.length_a   1.000
_cell.length_b   1.000
_cell.length_c   1.000
_cell.angle_alpha   90.00
_cell.angle_beta   90.00
_cell.angle_gamma   90.00
#
_symmetry.space_group_name_H-M   'P 1'
#
loop_
_entity.id
_entity.type
_entity.pdbx_description
1 polymer ?
#
loop_
_entity_poly.entity_id
_entity_poly.type
_entity_poly.pdbx_seq_one_letter_code
_entity_poly.pdbx_strand_id
1 'polypeptide(L)'
;LPPRHLATWRRVEMIFGQHKVSYTVTLEAGGWEVIKKYVEMGLGIAIVTAICLKGDEKIAKIPLDRFFPNRSYGVVMRKRKYLSPPARQFLEMMAPDFSGQLEKSVEE
;
A
#
# COMPACT_ATOMS: atom_id res chain seq x y z
N LEU A 1 -11.59 9.47 3.60
CA LEU A 1 -10.37 9.29 2.79
C LEU A 1 -9.13 9.34 3.67
N PRO A 2 -8.00 8.74 3.25
CA PRO A 2 -6.71 8.96 3.91
C PRO A 2 -6.37 10.46 3.88
N PRO A 3 -5.66 11.00 4.90
CA PRO A 3 -5.20 12.38 4.93
C PRO A 3 -4.47 12.81 3.66
N ARG A 4 -4.60 14.09 3.28
CA ARG A 4 -4.08 14.69 2.04
C ARG A 4 -2.57 14.48 1.79
N HIS A 5 -1.79 14.28 2.85
CA HIS A 5 -0.35 14.06 2.75
C HIS A 5 0.05 12.62 2.39
N LEU A 6 -0.89 11.67 2.38
CA LEU A 6 -0.61 10.27 2.09
C LEU A 6 -0.66 9.95 0.59
N ALA A 7 0.21 9.05 0.16
CA ALA A 7 0.37 8.67 -1.25
C ALA A 7 -0.90 8.08 -1.89
N THR A 8 -1.82 7.53 -1.08
CA THR A 8 -3.11 7.03 -1.56
C THR A 8 -4.04 8.18 -1.96
N TRP A 9 -4.05 9.28 -1.21
CA TRP A 9 -4.91 10.43 -1.49
C TRP A 9 -4.59 11.08 -2.84
N ARG A 10 -3.30 11.37 -3.08
CA ARG A 10 -2.84 11.95 -4.36
C ARG A 10 -3.21 11.11 -5.57
N ARG A 11 -3.18 9.77 -5.42
CA ARG A 11 -3.54 8.85 -6.52
C ARG A 11 -5.05 8.87 -6.79
N VAL A 12 -5.87 8.90 -5.74
CA VAL A 12 -7.33 9.03 -5.88
C VAL A 12 -7.68 10.34 -6.56
N GLU A 13 -7.12 11.46 -6.11
CA GLU A 13 -7.35 12.78 -6.71
C GLU A 13 -6.98 12.81 -8.20
N MET A 14 -5.80 12.28 -8.56
CA MET A 14 -5.35 12.21 -9.95
C MET A 14 -6.31 11.41 -10.84
N ILE A 15 -6.70 10.20 -10.41
CA ILE A 15 -7.56 9.32 -11.21
C ILE A 15 -8.97 9.91 -11.34
N PHE A 16 -9.54 10.43 -10.24
CA PHE A 16 -10.86 11.06 -10.28
C PHE A 16 -10.85 12.31 -11.17
N GLY A 17 -9.77 13.10 -11.12
CA GLY A 17 -9.57 14.25 -12.01
C GLY A 17 -9.50 13.85 -13.49
N GLN A 18 -8.73 12.81 -13.82
CA GLN A 18 -8.63 12.29 -15.20
C GLN A 18 -9.99 11.82 -15.74
N HIS A 19 -10.82 11.22 -14.90
CA HIS A 19 -12.16 10.74 -15.26
C HIS A 19 -13.27 11.78 -15.07
N LYS A 20 -12.95 13.01 -14.64
CA LYS A 20 -13.91 14.09 -14.34
C LYS A 20 -15.01 13.67 -13.35
N VAL A 21 -14.65 12.81 -12.40
CA VAL A 21 -15.56 12.33 -11.35
C VAL A 21 -15.40 13.22 -10.11
N SER A 22 -16.48 13.89 -9.72
CA SER A 22 -16.52 14.62 -8.45
C SER A 22 -16.69 13.64 -7.29
N TYR A 23 -16.12 13.99 -6.14
CA TYR A 23 -16.30 13.24 -4.90
C TYR A 23 -16.36 14.20 -3.72
N THR A 24 -17.08 13.80 -2.68
CA THR A 24 -17.19 14.55 -1.43
C THR A 24 -16.45 13.80 -0.33
N VAL A 25 -15.66 14.52 0.46
CA VAL A 25 -14.93 13.94 1.59
C VAL A 25 -15.76 14.11 2.85
N THR A 26 -16.41 13.05 3.31
CA THR A 26 -17.19 13.06 4.56
C THR A 26 -16.29 13.07 5.80
N LEU A 27 -15.13 12.39 5.72
CA LEU A 27 -14.21 12.23 6.84
C LEU A 27 -12.78 11.98 6.36
N GLU A 28 -11.81 12.60 7.04
CA GLU A 28 -10.40 12.25 6.95
C GLU A 28 -9.98 11.47 8.19
N ALA A 29 -9.39 10.29 8.01
CA ALA A 29 -8.98 9.44 9.12
C ALA A 29 -7.56 8.92 8.90
N GLY A 30 -6.68 9.16 9.86
CA GLY A 30 -5.33 8.60 9.89
C GLY A 30 -5.37 7.14 10.31
N GLY A 31 -4.82 6.25 9.47
CA GLY A 31 -4.73 4.82 9.77
C GLY A 31 -5.85 3.97 9.17
N TRP A 32 -5.45 2.90 8.50
CA TRP A 32 -6.31 1.89 7.88
C TRP A 32 -7.34 1.24 8.82
N GLU A 33 -6.97 0.93 10.06
CA GLU A 33 -7.91 0.31 11.02
C GLU A 33 -9.09 1.25 11.36
N VAL A 34 -8.80 2.54 11.52
CA VAL A 34 -9.83 3.57 11.78
C VAL A 34 -10.75 3.73 10.57
N ILE A 35 -10.18 3.78 9.36
CA ILE A 35 -10.96 3.88 8.11
C ILE A 35 -11.91 2.69 7.98
N LYS A 36 -11.43 1.46 8.19
CA LYS A 36 -12.27 0.25 8.10
C LYS A 36 -13.42 0.31 9.09
N LYS A 37 -13.17 0.74 10.33
CA LYS A 37 -14.22 0.85 11.35
C LYS A 37 -15.32 1.85 10.98
N TYR A 38 -14.95 3.00 10.41
CA TYR A 38 -15.95 3.97 9.96
C TYR A 38 -16.77 3.48 8.76
N VAL A 39 -16.17 2.71 7.86
CA VAL A 39 -16.91 2.04 6.78
C VAL A 39 -17.87 0.99 7.34
N GLU A 40 -17.43 0.16 8.30
CA GLU A 40 -18.31 -0.80 9.00
C GLU A 40 -19.49 -0.12 9.70
N MET A 41 -19.29 1.07 10.24
CA MET A 41 -20.31 1.87 10.91
C MET A 41 -21.25 2.60 9.93
N GLY A 42 -21.04 2.47 8.62
CA GLY A 42 -21.92 3.05 7.59
C GLY A 42 -21.67 4.53 7.28
N LEU A 43 -20.51 5.09 7.67
CA LEU A 43 -20.20 6.50 7.39
C LEU A 43 -19.87 6.79 5.92
N GLY A 44 -19.72 5.74 5.10
CA GLY A 44 -19.50 5.85 3.66
C GLY A 44 -18.54 4.79 3.15
N ILE A 45 -17.88 5.10 2.03
CA ILE A 45 -16.91 4.22 1.37
C ILE A 45 -15.48 4.77 1.50
N ALA A 46 -14.50 3.88 1.40
CA ALA A 46 -13.10 4.26 1.40
C ALA A 46 -12.34 3.53 0.28
N ILE A 47 -11.40 4.24 -0.34
CA ILE A 47 -10.44 3.66 -1.27
C ILE A 47 -9.12 3.45 -0.51
N VAL A 48 -8.71 2.19 -0.40
CA VAL A 48 -7.55 1.73 0.37
C VAL A 48 -6.75 0.69 -0.43
N THR A 49 -5.50 0.47 -0.05
CA THR A 49 -4.67 -0.60 -0.62
C THR A 49 -5.07 -1.95 -0.03
N ALA A 50 -5.16 -3.00 -0.85
CA ALA A 50 -5.63 -4.33 -0.40
C ALA A 50 -4.83 -4.95 0.75
N ILE A 51 -3.54 -4.61 0.91
CA ILE A 51 -2.71 -5.01 2.07
C ILE A 51 -3.36 -4.63 3.42
N CYS A 52 -4.29 -3.68 3.40
CA CYS A 52 -4.94 -3.21 4.60
C CYS A 52 -6.09 -4.13 5.10
N LEU A 53 -6.40 -5.20 4.36
CA LEU A 53 -7.59 -6.01 4.59
C LEU A 53 -7.16 -7.34 5.21
N LYS A 54 -7.72 -7.70 6.37
CA LYS A 54 -7.44 -8.96 7.07
C LYS A 54 -8.43 -10.07 6.69
N GLY A 55 -9.64 -9.70 6.27
CA GLY A 55 -10.67 -10.63 5.82
C GLY A 55 -11.78 -10.89 6.84
N ASP A 56 -11.60 -10.46 8.09
CA ASP A 56 -12.57 -10.57 9.19
C ASP A 56 -13.47 -9.33 9.32
N GLU A 57 -13.21 -8.29 8.53
CA GLU A 57 -13.95 -7.05 8.58
C GLU A 57 -15.35 -7.20 7.96
N LYS A 58 -16.35 -6.55 8.58
CA LYS A 58 -17.75 -6.58 8.13
C LYS A 58 -18.01 -5.55 7.02
N ILE A 59 -17.20 -5.60 5.97
CA ILE A 59 -17.26 -4.68 4.82
C ILE A 59 -17.23 -5.45 3.50
N ALA A 60 -17.94 -4.93 2.50
CA ALA A 60 -17.79 -5.39 1.12
C ALA A 60 -16.51 -4.80 0.51
N LYS A 61 -15.86 -5.58 -0.36
CA LYS A 61 -14.60 -5.21 -1.03
C LYS A 61 -14.82 -5.23 -2.54
N ILE A 62 -14.53 -4.11 -3.20
CA ILE A 62 -14.65 -3.96 -4.66
C ILE A 62 -13.25 -3.69 -5.22
N PRO A 63 -12.68 -4.61 -6.02
CA PRO A 63 -11.39 -4.39 -6.67
C PRO A 63 -11.47 -3.24 -7.68
N LEU A 64 -10.43 -2.40 -7.72
CA LEU A 64 -10.36 -1.21 -8.58
C LEU A 64 -9.19 -1.28 -9.56
N ASP A 65 -8.68 -2.49 -9.86
CA ASP A 65 -7.47 -2.73 -10.65
C ASP A 65 -7.58 -2.19 -12.09
N ARG A 66 -8.80 -2.08 -12.61
CA ARG A 66 -9.09 -1.47 -13.92
C ARG A 66 -8.76 0.03 -13.97
N PHE A 67 -8.83 0.72 -12.83
CA PHE A 67 -8.66 2.18 -12.75
C PHE A 67 -7.35 2.58 -12.06
N PHE A 68 -6.91 1.78 -11.09
CA PHE A 68 -5.72 2.06 -10.30
C PHE A 68 -4.59 1.10 -10.70
N PRO A 69 -3.40 1.61 -11.06
CA PRO A 69 -2.28 0.73 -11.37
C PRO A 69 -1.79 -0.01 -10.12
N ASN A 70 -1.29 -1.22 -10.33
CA ASN A 70 -0.70 -2.05 -9.29
C ASN A 70 0.41 -1.31 -8.54
N ARG A 71 0.50 -1.59 -7.24
CA ARG A 71 1.58 -1.09 -6.37
C ARG A 71 2.50 -2.23 -6.00
N SER A 72 3.78 -2.05 -6.25
CA SER A 72 4.83 -2.95 -5.78
C SER A 72 5.36 -2.47 -4.43
N TYR A 73 5.64 -3.43 -3.55
CA TYR A 73 6.38 -3.20 -2.32
C TYR A 73 7.74 -3.89 -2.47
N GLY A 74 8.78 -3.29 -1.89
CA GLY A 74 10.13 -3.81 -2.01
C GLY A 74 11.02 -3.32 -0.88
N VAL A 75 12.21 -3.89 -0.82
CA VAL A 75 13.23 -3.56 0.18
C VAL A 75 14.20 -2.57 -0.44
N VAL A 76 14.50 -1.48 0.28
CA VAL A 76 15.52 -0.50 -0.13
C VAL A 76 16.72 -0.62 0.78
N MET A 77 17.90 -0.74 0.18
CA MET A 77 19.16 -0.82 0.90
C MET A 77 20.18 0.12 0.29
N ARG A 78 21.13 0.57 1.12
CA ARG A 78 22.27 1.36 0.63
C ARG A 78 23.27 0.42 -0.06
N LYS A 79 23.64 0.73 -1.30
CA LYS A 79 24.67 0.00 -2.06
C LYS A 79 25.96 -0.08 -1.23
N ARG A 80 26.62 -1.25 -1.24
CA ARG A 80 27.88 -1.54 -0.52
C ARG A 80 27.82 -1.38 1.02
N LYS A 81 26.63 -1.32 1.63
CA LYS A 81 26.52 -1.37 3.10
C LYS A 81 26.59 -2.81 3.57
N TYR A 82 27.37 -3.06 4.63
CA TYR A 82 27.36 -4.37 5.30
C TYR A 82 25.95 -4.70 5.81
N LEU A 83 25.47 -5.88 5.42
CA LEU A 83 24.21 -6.44 5.90
C LEU A 83 24.53 -7.52 6.93
N SER A 84 24.02 -7.37 8.14
CA SER A 84 24.26 -8.37 9.19
C SER A 84 23.66 -9.72 8.82
N PRO A 85 24.19 -10.85 9.32
CA PRO A 85 23.62 -12.17 9.05
C PRO A 85 22.12 -12.28 9.39
N PRO A 86 21.61 -11.74 10.52
CA PRO A 86 20.17 -11.74 10.80
C PRO A 86 19.36 -10.93 9.78
N ALA A 87 19.89 -9.79 9.31
CA ALA A 87 19.20 -8.99 8.31
C ALA A 87 19.15 -9.71 6.96
N ARG A 88 20.22 -10.41 6.55
CA ARG A 88 20.22 -11.25 5.35
C ARG A 88 19.20 -12.38 5.45
N GLN A 89 19.15 -13.06 6.60
CA GLN A 89 18.16 -14.11 6.84
C GLN A 89 16.73 -13.55 6.76
N PHE A 90 16.47 -12.37 7.33
CA PHE A 90 15.17 -11.73 7.26
C PHE A 90 14.74 -11.42 5.82
N LEU A 91 15.65 -10.94 4.98
CA LEU A 91 15.34 -10.67 3.57
C LEU A 91 15.07 -11.94 2.78
N GLU A 92 15.80 -13.02 3.06
CA GLU A 92 15.55 -14.33 2.45
C GLU A 92 14.17 -14.90 2.84
N MET A 93 13.72 -14.67 4.09
CA MET A 93 12.36 -15.05 4.50
C MET A 93 11.27 -14.22 3.80
N MET A 94 11.56 -12.96 3.47
CA MET A 94 10.59 -12.08 2.79
C MET A 94 10.44 -12.41 1.30
N ALA A 95 11.55 -12.78 0.65
CA ALA A 95 11.57 -13.12 -0.76
C ALA A 95 12.59 -14.26 -0.95
N PRO A 96 12.12 -15.51 -1.19
CA PRO A 96 13.00 -16.59 -1.58
C PRO A 96 13.82 -16.16 -2.80
N ASP A 97 15.11 -16.49 -2.84
CA ASP A 97 16.09 -16.09 -3.86
C ASP A 97 16.61 -14.64 -3.75
N PHE A 98 16.28 -13.92 -2.67
CA PHE A 98 16.81 -12.57 -2.46
C PHE A 98 18.34 -12.55 -2.43
N SER A 99 18.96 -13.52 -1.77
CA SER A 99 20.43 -13.68 -1.71
C SER A 99 21.08 -13.76 -3.10
N GLY A 100 20.52 -14.53 -4.03
CA GLY A 100 21.04 -14.65 -5.40
C GLY A 100 20.87 -13.39 -6.25
N GLN A 101 19.90 -12.53 -5.92
CA GLN A 101 19.73 -11.20 -6.55
C GLN A 101 20.67 -10.15 -5.95
N LEU A 102 20.99 -10.30 -4.66
CA LEU A 102 21.90 -9.40 -3.94
C LEU A 102 23.33 -9.46 -4.47
N GLU A 103 23.84 -10.67 -4.75
CA GLU A 103 25.21 -10.87 -5.27
C GLU A 103 25.39 -10.17 -6.62
N LYS A 104 24.43 -10.32 -7.54
CA LYS A 104 24.44 -9.63 -8.85
C LYS A 104 24.44 -8.10 -8.73
N SER A 105 23.75 -7.56 -7.72
CA SER A 105 23.60 -6.12 -7.49
C SER A 105 24.85 -5.46 -6.86
N VAL A 106 25.77 -6.25 -6.31
CA VAL A 106 27.02 -5.78 -5.69
C VAL A 106 28.19 -5.84 -6.66
N GLU A 107 28.15 -6.75 -7.64
CA GLU A 107 29.16 -6.90 -8.69
C GLU A 107 29.03 -5.84 -9.81
N GLU A 108 27.82 -5.33 -10.08
CA GLU A 108 27.56 -4.12 -10.89
C GLU A 108 27.77 -2.83 -10.07
#